data_AF-A0A7K2EIW9-F1
#
_entry.id   AF-A0A7K2EIW9-F1
#
_cell.length_a   1.000
_cell.length_b   1.000
_cell.length_c   1.000
_cell.angle_alpha   90.00
_cell.angle_beta   90.00
_cell.angle_gamma   90.00
#
_symmetry.space_group_name_H-M   'P 1'
#
loop_
_entity.id
_entity.type
_entity.pdbx_description
1 polymer ?
#
loop_
_entity_poly.entity_id
_entity_poly.type
_entity_poly.pdbx_seq_one_letter_code
_entity_poly.pdbx_strand_id
1 'polypeptide(L)'
;LFGKMWMRMMNLTEEKIKETLNPTKSYGGSMVGSVLTAYVLSMLVTLMDMGTFTGGLTVGFAAWVGFSLPLGWQGVAWEDKSIGVFVLNQAQNLIVFLAMAGLLGAWR
;
A
#
# COMPACT_ATOMS: atom_id res chain seq x y z
N LEU A 1 -3.11 -2.05 -12.12
CA LEU A 1 -2.03 -2.78 -12.83
C LEU A 1 -1.99 -4.27 -12.45
N PHE A 2 -2.10 -4.62 -11.17
CA PHE A 2 -1.91 -6.02 -10.72
C PHE A 2 -3.19 -6.87 -10.59
N GLY A 3 -4.37 -6.32 -10.94
CA GLY A 3 -5.67 -6.97 -10.67
C GLY A 3 -5.83 -8.37 -11.28
N LYS A 4 -5.54 -8.56 -12.57
CA LYS A 4 -5.64 -9.89 -13.22
C LYS A 4 -4.69 -10.93 -12.59
N MET A 5 -3.49 -10.50 -12.24
CA MET A 5 -2.49 -11.36 -11.62
C MET A 5 -2.85 -11.72 -10.18
N TRP A 6 -3.42 -10.77 -9.43
CA TRP A 6 -3.95 -10.97 -8.09
C TRP A 6 -5.12 -11.96 -8.08
N MET A 7 -6.10 -11.78 -8.99
CA MET A 7 -7.24 -12.69 -9.12
C MET A 7 -6.78 -14.12 -9.41
N ARG A 8 -5.81 -14.28 -10.33
CA ARG A 8 -5.20 -15.57 -10.64
C ARG A 8 -4.53 -16.21 -9.43
N MET A 9 -3.75 -15.46 -8.66
CA MET A 9 -3.03 -15.99 -7.49
C MET A 9 -3.93 -16.31 -6.30
N MET A 10 -5.11 -15.70 -6.23
CA MET A 10 -6.11 -15.96 -5.20
C MET A 10 -7.19 -16.96 -5.63
N ASN A 11 -7.08 -17.53 -6.84
CA ASN A 11 -8.09 -18.41 -7.43
C ASN A 11 -9.52 -17.79 -7.37
N LEU A 12 -9.61 -16.48 -7.58
CA LEU A 12 -10.87 -15.74 -7.57
C LEU A 12 -11.40 -15.61 -9.00
N THR A 13 -12.65 -16.00 -9.21
CA THR A 13 -13.39 -15.75 -10.46
C THR A 13 -14.10 -14.40 -10.39
N GLU A 14 -14.42 -13.83 -11.56
CA GLU A 14 -15.18 -12.57 -11.63
C GLU A 14 -16.55 -12.67 -10.94
N GLU A 15 -17.21 -13.82 -11.07
CA GLU A 15 -18.49 -14.10 -10.39
C GLU A 15 -18.34 -14.05 -8.87
N LYS A 16 -17.31 -14.73 -8.34
CA LYS A 16 -17.04 -14.77 -6.90
C LYS A 16 -16.70 -13.39 -6.35
N ILE A 17 -16.02 -12.54 -7.13
CA ILE A 17 -15.77 -11.15 -6.76
C ILE A 17 -17.06 -10.34 -6.72
N LYS A 18 -17.94 -10.46 -7.72
CA LYS A 18 -19.23 -9.74 -7.70
C LYS A 18 -20.10 -10.14 -6.51
N GLU A 19 -19.99 -11.39 -6.07
CA GLU A 19 -20.79 -11.93 -4.96
C GLU A 19 -20.23 -11.54 -3.58
N THR A 20 -18.90 -11.53 -3.42
CA THR A 20 -18.24 -11.31 -2.13
C THR A 20 -17.75 -9.88 -1.89
N LEU A 21 -17.52 -9.10 -2.95
CA LEU A 21 -16.89 -7.79 -2.86
C LEU A 21 -17.96 -6.70 -2.80
N ASN A 22 -18.08 -6.03 -1.66
CA ASN A 22 -18.87 -4.81 -1.55
C ASN A 22 -18.02 -3.63 -2.07
N PRO A 23 -18.27 -3.10 -3.28
CA PRO A 23 -17.37 -2.14 -3.92
C PRO A 23 -17.27 -0.85 -3.10
N THR A 24 -18.39 -0.39 -2.55
CA THR A 24 -18.46 0.84 -1.75
C THR A 24 -17.61 0.72 -0.49
N LYS A 25 -17.70 -0.41 0.23
CA LYS A 25 -16.88 -0.62 1.44
C LYS A 25 -15.40 -0.78 1.09
N SER A 26 -15.08 -1.57 0.07
CA SER A 26 -13.69 -1.86 -0.30
C SER A 26 -12.97 -0.62 -0.86
N TYR A 27 -13.57 0.07 -1.84
CA TYR A 27 -12.96 1.25 -2.44
C TYR A 27 -13.06 2.48 -1.54
N GLY A 28 -14.19 2.67 -0.85
CA GLY A 28 -14.36 3.77 0.11
C GLY A 28 -13.38 3.67 1.27
N GLY A 29 -13.24 2.49 1.87
CA GLY A 29 -12.25 2.25 2.93
C GLY A 29 -10.81 2.46 2.44
N SER A 30 -10.49 1.97 1.24
CA SER A 30 -9.16 2.17 0.64
C SER A 30 -8.84 3.64 0.35
N MET A 31 -9.83 4.42 -0.09
CA MET A 31 -9.67 5.85 -0.34
C MET A 31 -9.36 6.61 0.96
N VAL A 32 -10.15 6.39 2.01
CA VAL A 32 -9.92 7.02 3.33
C VAL A 32 -8.55 6.62 3.88
N GLY A 33 -8.20 5.32 3.81
CA GLY A 33 -6.89 4.83 4.21
C GLY A 33 -5.74 5.49 3.43
N SER A 34 -5.93 5.73 2.13
CA SER A 34 -4.94 6.41 1.28
C SER A 34 -4.75 7.87 1.68
N VAL A 35 -5.83 8.60 1.98
CA VAL A 35 -5.74 9.99 2.46
C VAL A 35 -5.03 10.08 3.81
N LEU A 36 -5.36 9.19 4.74
CA LEU A 36 -4.68 9.12 6.05
C LEU A 36 -3.18 8.80 5.89
N THR A 37 -2.85 7.85 5.01
CA THR A 37 -1.46 7.52 4.70
C THR A 37 -0.72 8.71 4.11
N ALA A 38 -1.32 9.45 3.18
CA ALA A 38 -0.74 10.66 2.60
C ALA A 38 -0.45 11.72 3.67
N TYR A 39 -1.41 11.93 4.57
CA TYR A 39 -1.27 12.89 5.66
C TYR A 39 -0.10 12.53 6.60
N VAL A 40 -0.02 11.27 7.02
CA VAL A 40 1.06 10.80 7.90
C VAL A 40 2.42 10.88 7.19
N LEU A 41 2.51 10.49 5.91
CA LEU A 41 3.75 10.62 5.14
C LEU A 41 4.18 12.08 5.00
N SER A 42 3.25 13.00 4.74
CA SER A 42 3.53 14.44 4.71
C SER A 42 4.06 14.94 6.06
N MET A 43 3.46 14.49 7.16
CA MET A 43 3.94 14.82 8.51
C MET A 43 5.37 14.32 8.73
N LEU A 44 5.67 13.07 8.40
CA LEU A 44 7.01 12.49 8.56
C LEU A 44 8.05 13.23 7.71
N VAL A 45 7.73 13.55 6.46
CA VAL A 45 8.60 14.35 5.59
C VAL A 45 8.90 15.71 6.21
N THR A 46 7.91 16.35 6.86
CA THR A 46 8.10 17.63 7.56
C THR A 46 9.02 17.48 8.77
N LEU A 47 8.71 16.51 9.63
CA LEU A 47 9.40 16.32 10.90
C LEU A 47 10.87 15.92 10.71
N MET A 48 11.16 15.24 9.61
CA MET A 48 12.51 14.81 9.26
C MET A 48 13.27 15.84 8.40
N ASP A 49 12.66 16.98 8.09
CA ASP A 49 13.22 18.02 7.21
C ASP A 49 13.65 17.48 5.83
N MET A 50 12.85 16.56 5.28
CA MET A 50 13.13 15.81 4.04
C MET A 50 12.35 16.39 2.84
N GLY A 51 12.30 17.72 2.71
CA GLY A 51 11.55 18.47 1.68
C GLY A 51 12.14 18.41 0.27
N THR A 52 12.51 17.22 -0.20
CA THR A 52 12.90 16.99 -1.60
C THR A 52 12.24 15.71 -2.11
N PHE A 53 12.18 15.53 -3.43
CA PHE A 53 11.68 14.28 -4.01
C PHE A 53 12.40 13.04 -3.44
N THR A 54 13.73 13.08 -3.42
CA THR A 54 14.57 11.97 -2.91
C THR A 54 14.43 11.79 -1.40
N GLY A 55 14.29 12.87 -0.64
CA GLY A 55 13.98 12.82 0.79
C GLY A 55 12.63 12.15 1.05
N GLY A 56 11.60 12.54 0.28
CA GLY A 56 10.28 11.90 0.28
C GLY A 56 10.34 10.40 -0.04
N LEU A 57 11.09 9.99 -1.06
CA LEU A 57 11.31 8.56 -1.36
C LEU A 57 11.92 7.81 -0.17
N THR A 58 12.88 8.40 0.51
CA THR A 58 13.54 7.81 1.68
C THR A 58 12.55 7.60 2.82
N VAL A 59 11.72 8.61 3.11
CA VAL A 59 10.67 8.52 4.13
C VAL A 59 9.62 7.48 3.75
N GLY A 60 9.16 7.46 2.50
CA GLY A 60 8.19 6.48 2.01
C GLY A 60 8.72 5.05 2.10
N PHE A 61 9.98 4.83 1.72
CA PHE A 61 10.63 3.54 1.85
C PHE A 61 10.73 3.10 3.32
N ALA A 62 11.20 3.99 4.21
CA ALA A 62 11.32 3.70 5.63
C ALA A 62 9.96 3.35 6.26
N ALA A 63 8.90 4.09 5.93
CA ALA A 63 7.55 3.82 6.41
C ALA A 63 7.01 2.47 5.87
N TRP A 64 7.31 2.14 4.62
CA TRP A 64 6.94 0.86 4.04
C TRP A 64 7.65 -0.31 4.74
N VAL A 65 8.97 -0.23 4.95
CA VAL A 65 9.75 -1.27 5.64
C VAL A 65 9.34 -1.40 7.11
N GLY A 66 9.16 -0.29 7.81
CA GLY A 66 8.89 -0.28 9.25
C GLY A 66 7.45 -0.67 9.61
N PHE A 67 6.48 -0.32 8.77
CA PHE A 67 5.05 -0.50 9.09
C PHE A 67 4.32 -1.39 8.10
N SER A 68 4.44 -1.16 6.80
CA SER A 68 3.65 -1.93 5.82
C SER A 68 4.13 -3.38 5.71
N LEU A 69 5.43 -3.60 5.56
CA LEU A 69 6.02 -4.93 5.35
C LEU A 69 5.75 -5.90 6.53
N PRO A 70 6.00 -5.53 7.80
CA PRO A 70 5.84 -6.46 8.91
C PRO A 70 4.36 -6.74 9.21
N LEU A 71 3.48 -5.73 9.07
CA LEU A 71 2.04 -5.92 9.21
C LEU A 71 1.48 -6.79 8.09
N GLY A 72 1.95 -6.61 6.84
CA GLY A 72 1.57 -7.46 5.72
C GLY A 72 2.01 -8.92 5.91
N TRP A 73 3.18 -9.14 6.54
CA TRP A 73 3.71 -10.48 6.81
C TRP A 73 2.83 -11.28 7.77
N GLN A 74 2.12 -10.60 8.68
CA GLN A 74 1.16 -11.27 9.57
C GLN A 74 0.10 -12.05 8.81
N GLY A 75 -0.31 -11.60 7.63
CA GLY A 75 -1.23 -12.34 6.78
C GLY A 75 -0.67 -13.67 6.27
N VAL A 76 0.64 -13.75 6.03
CA VAL A 76 1.31 -15.02 5.69
C VAL A 76 1.46 -15.90 6.93
N ALA A 77 1.86 -15.31 8.05
CA ALA A 77 2.15 -16.04 9.27
C ALA A 77 0.90 -16.60 9.97
N TRP A 78 -0.24 -15.91 9.87
CA TRP A 78 -1.43 -16.19 10.69
C TRP A 78 -2.72 -16.37 9.91
N GLU A 79 -2.81 -15.90 8.67
CA GLU A 79 -4.04 -15.94 7.86
C GLU A 79 -3.93 -16.88 6.65
N ASP A 80 -2.89 -17.72 6.61
CA ASP A 80 -2.59 -18.64 5.50
C ASP A 80 -2.57 -17.96 4.11
N LYS A 81 -2.25 -16.66 4.05
CA LYS A 81 -2.09 -15.98 2.76
C LYS A 81 -0.87 -16.52 2.05
N SER A 82 -1.03 -16.81 0.76
CA SER A 82 0.09 -17.28 -0.05
C SER A 82 1.19 -16.20 -0.13
N ILE A 83 2.45 -16.65 -0.08
CA ILE A 83 3.63 -15.77 -0.18
C ILE A 83 3.60 -14.98 -1.50
N GLY A 84 3.10 -15.57 -2.59
CA GLY A 84 2.95 -14.89 -3.88
C GLY A 84 2.00 -13.70 -3.81
N VAL A 85 0.86 -13.83 -3.12
CA VAL A 85 -0.10 -12.73 -2.91
C VAL A 85 0.50 -11.67 -1.99
N PHE A 86 1.22 -12.09 -0.94
CA PHE A 86 1.94 -11.16 -0.07
C PHE A 86 2.96 -10.31 -0.85
N VAL A 87 3.84 -10.94 -1.63
CA VAL A 87 4.86 -10.23 -2.42
C VAL A 87 4.20 -9.27 -3.40
N LEU A 88 3.11 -9.68 -4.05
CA LEU A 88 2.38 -8.82 -4.97
C LEU A 88 1.80 -7.59 -4.28
N ASN A 89 1.11 -7.79 -3.15
CA ASN A 89 0.52 -6.70 -2.39
C ASN A 89 1.59 -5.73 -1.87
N GLN A 90 2.72 -6.26 -1.38
CA GLN A 90 3.79 -5.44 -0.85
C GLN A 90 4.56 -4.69 -1.92
N ALA A 91 4.77 -5.28 -3.11
CA ALA A 91 5.34 -4.57 -4.25
C ALA A 91 4.42 -3.42 -4.72
N GLN A 92 3.11 -3.65 -4.78
CA GLN A 92 2.15 -2.59 -5.08
C GLN A 92 2.19 -1.49 -4.01
N ASN A 93 2.14 -1.86 -2.72
CA ASN A 93 2.19 -0.90 -1.61
C ASN A 93 3.49 -0.09 -1.63
N LEU A 94 4.63 -0.70 -1.95
CA LEU A 94 5.90 0.01 -2.07
C LEU A 94 5.82 1.12 -3.13
N ILE A 95 5.32 0.80 -4.32
CA ILE A 95 5.17 1.78 -5.40
C ILE A 95 4.27 2.94 -4.95
N VAL A 96 3.16 2.64 -4.27
CA VAL A 96 2.22 3.64 -3.75
C VAL A 96 2.89 4.54 -2.71
N PHE A 97 3.59 3.96 -1.72
CA PHE A 97 4.28 4.70 -0.68
C PHE A 97 5.37 5.61 -1.25
N LEU A 98 6.19 5.09 -2.17
CA LEU A 98 7.24 5.87 -2.83
C LEU A 98 6.66 7.02 -3.66
N ALA A 99 5.65 6.74 -4.49
CA ALA A 99 5.03 7.77 -5.32
C ALA A 99 4.40 8.87 -4.45
N MET A 100 3.64 8.50 -3.42
CA MET A 100 3.01 9.47 -2.52
C MET A 100 4.04 10.29 -1.75
N ALA A 101 4.99 9.64 -1.08
CA ALA A 101 5.97 10.35 -0.25
C ALA A 101 6.93 11.20 -1.09
N GLY A 102 7.36 10.70 -2.26
CA GLY A 102 8.19 11.45 -3.20
C GLY A 102 7.49 12.70 -3.72
N LEU A 103 6.22 12.59 -4.13
CA LEU A 103 5.43 13.76 -4.56
C LEU A 103 5.23 14.76 -3.43
N LEU A 104 4.94 14.30 -2.21
CA LEU A 104 4.78 15.18 -1.05
C LEU A 104 6.09 15.87 -0.65
N GLY A 105 7.22 15.18 -0.80
CA GLY A 105 8.55 15.74 -0.57
C GLY A 105 8.94 16.77 -1.63
N ALA A 106 8.54 16.58 -2.89
CA ALA A 106 8.81 17.52 -3.98
C ALA A 106 7.83 18.71 -4.04
N TRP A 107 6.64 18.57 -3.45
CA TRP A 107 5.65 19.65 -3.38
C TRP A 107 6.09 20.75 -2.40
N ARG A 108 6.86 20.38 -1.39
CA ARG A 108 7.44 21.32 -0.44
C ARG A 108 8.69 21.97 -0.98
#